data_AF-A0AAT9HSE4-F1
#
_entry.id   AF-A0AAT9HSE4-F1
#
_cell.length_a   1.000
_cell.length_b   1.000
_cell.length_c   1.000
_cell.angle_alpha   90.00
_cell.angle_beta   90.00
_cell.angle_gamma   90.00
#
_symmetry.space_group_name_H-M   'P 1'
#
loop_
_entity.id
_entity.type
_entity.pdbx_description
1 polymer ?
#
loop_
_entity_poly.entity_id
_entity_poly.type
_entity_poly.pdbx_seq_one_letter_code
_entity_poly.pdbx_strand_id
1 'polypeptide(L)'
;MREQAGIVVARLRELGETSFRALVEDTDDTLTVVARFLALLELYREKAVALDQETALGDLTVRWTGGEEDTAPAVTDEFDRPPEQPEEERKP
;
A
#
# COMPACT_ATOMS: atom_id res chain seq x y z
N MET A 1 4.94 3.11 -8.35
CA MET A 1 4.61 2.68 -6.97
C MET A 1 5.67 3.01 -5.91
N ARG A 2 6.97 2.76 -6.16
CA ARG A 2 8.07 2.80 -5.15
C ARG A 2 8.18 4.07 -4.30
N GLU A 3 7.90 5.24 -4.86
CA GLU A 3 7.93 6.51 -4.11
C GLU A 3 6.88 6.56 -2.99
N GLN A 4 5.66 6.10 -3.28
CA GLN A 4 4.57 6.11 -2.30
C GLN A 4 4.80 5.09 -1.19
N ALA A 5 5.44 3.95 -1.50
CA ALA A 5 5.86 2.99 -0.50
C ALA A 5 6.83 3.61 0.51
N GLY A 6 7.81 4.40 0.04
CA GLY A 6 8.75 5.09 0.94
C GLY A 6 8.07 6.03 1.93
N ILE A 7 7.07 6.78 1.47
CA ILE A 7 6.27 7.69 2.33
C ILE A 7 5.49 6.90 3.37
N VAL A 8 4.81 5.83 2.97
CA VAL A 8 4.02 4.98 3.86
C VAL A 8 4.91 4.34 4.94
N VAL A 9 6.07 3.80 4.56
CA VAL A 9 7.02 3.20 5.49
C VAL A 9 7.55 4.23 6.49
N ALA A 10 7.92 5.42 6.03
CA ALA A 10 8.43 6.48 6.90
C ALA A 10 7.40 6.88 7.97
N ARG A 11 6.14 7.11 7.55
CA ARG A 11 5.05 7.48 8.48
C ARG A 11 4.72 6.34 9.45
N LEU A 12 4.70 5.10 8.99
CA LEU A 12 4.41 3.95 9.85
C LEU A 12 5.51 3.69 10.87
N ARG A 13 6.78 3.88 10.50
CA ARG A 13 7.91 3.76 11.44
C ARG A 13 7.85 4.85 12.52
N GLU A 14 7.43 6.05 12.18
CA GLU A 14 7.30 7.16 13.13
C GLU A 14 6.12 6.99 14.08
N LEU A 15 4.94 6.62 13.54
CA LEU A 15 3.70 6.54 14.32
C LEU A 15 3.52 5.21 15.06
N GLY A 16 4.16 4.14 14.58
CA GLY A 16 3.97 2.77 15.06
C GLY A 16 2.63 2.14 14.65
N GLU A 17 1.53 2.88 14.79
CA GLU A 17 0.18 2.50 14.38
C GLU A 17 -0.60 3.71 13.83
N THR A 18 -1.38 3.50 12.77
CA THR A 18 -2.24 4.55 12.18
C THR A 18 -3.36 3.94 11.34
N SER A 19 -4.28 4.76 10.85
CA SER A 19 -5.32 4.33 9.89
C SER A 19 -4.88 4.53 8.45
N PHE A 20 -5.41 3.73 7.52
CA PHE A 20 -5.22 3.98 6.09
C PHE A 20 -5.70 5.37 5.67
N ARG A 21 -6.77 5.88 6.30
CA ARG A 21 -7.30 7.23 6.05
C ARG A 21 -6.27 8.32 6.35
N ALA A 22 -5.57 8.21 7.48
CA ALA A 22 -4.49 9.13 7.82
C ALA A 22 -3.29 8.98 6.87
N LEU A 23 -3.01 7.76 6.39
CA LEU A 23 -1.96 7.54 5.40
C LEU A 23 -2.26 8.15 4.03
N VAL A 24 -3.48 8.59 3.75
CA VAL A 24 -3.86 9.21 2.46
C VAL A 24 -4.38 10.64 2.60
N GLU A 25 -4.37 11.22 3.80
CA GLU A 25 -5.00 12.52 4.07
C GLU A 25 -4.39 13.71 3.31
N ASP A 26 -3.15 13.57 2.84
CA ASP A 26 -2.41 14.59 2.08
C ASP A 26 -2.67 14.55 0.57
N THR A 27 -3.56 13.68 0.08
CA THR A 27 -3.86 13.57 -1.35
C THR A 27 -5.30 13.14 -1.62
N ASP A 28 -5.92 13.83 -2.59
CA ASP A 28 -7.23 13.45 -3.16
C ASP A 28 -7.07 12.68 -4.49
N ASP A 29 -5.83 12.42 -4.94
CA ASP A 29 -5.56 11.71 -6.19
C ASP A 29 -5.80 10.20 -6.03
N THR A 30 -6.80 9.68 -6.74
CA THR A 30 -7.20 8.27 -6.69
C THR A 30 -6.05 7.32 -6.98
N LEU A 31 -5.17 7.63 -7.93
CA LEU A 31 -4.04 6.76 -8.27
C LEU A 31 -3.03 6.68 -7.12
N THR A 32 -2.79 7.79 -6.43
CA THR A 32 -1.93 7.86 -5.25
C THR A 32 -2.54 7.06 -4.08
N VAL A 33 -3.85 7.19 -3.84
CA VAL A 33 -4.57 6.40 -2.82
C VAL A 33 -4.43 4.90 -3.11
N VAL A 34 -4.67 4.47 -4.34
CA VAL A 34 -4.52 3.06 -4.76
C VAL A 34 -3.08 2.60 -4.62
N ALA A 35 -2.09 3.41 -5.03
CA ALA A 35 -0.68 3.06 -4.91
C ALA A 35 -0.25 2.85 -3.45
N ARG A 36 -0.73 3.69 -2.51
CA ARG A 36 -0.48 3.54 -1.08
C ARG A 36 -1.13 2.29 -0.51
N PHE A 37 -2.34 1.96 -0.95
CA PHE A 37 -3.00 0.72 -0.57
C PHE A 37 -2.23 -0.51 -1.04
N LEU A 38 -1.81 -0.55 -2.30
CA LEU A 38 -0.99 -1.64 -2.84
C LEU A 38 0.36 -1.76 -2.11
N ALA A 39 0.98 -0.65 -1.72
CA ALA A 39 2.18 -0.67 -0.90
C ALA A 39 1.93 -1.31 0.48
N LEU A 40 0.79 -1.05 1.13
CA LEU A 40 0.43 -1.70 2.38
C LEU A 40 0.22 -3.22 2.22
N LEU A 41 -0.42 -3.64 1.12
CA LEU A 41 -0.60 -5.07 0.84
C LEU A 41 0.73 -5.78 0.64
N GLU A 42 1.68 -5.12 -0.03
CA GLU A 42 3.03 -5.65 -0.21
C GLU A 42 3.78 -5.76 1.12
N LEU A 43 3.74 -4.70 1.94
CA LEU A 43 4.34 -4.72 3.27
C LEU A 43 3.73 -5.81 4.16
N TYR A 44 2.43 -6.05 4.05
CA TYR A 44 1.75 -7.13 4.76
C TYR A 44 2.19 -8.50 4.25
N ARG A 45 2.33 -8.67 2.93
CA ARG A 45 2.88 -9.88 2.30
C ARG A 45 4.28 -10.20 2.81
N GLU A 46 5.11 -9.17 3.03
CA GLU A 46 6.45 -9.27 3.62
C GLU A 46 6.46 -9.39 5.16
N LYS A 47 5.29 -9.37 5.82
CA LYS A 47 5.13 -9.38 7.29
C LYS A 47 5.76 -8.18 8.01
N ALA A 48 6.02 -7.09 7.29
CA ALA A 48 6.56 -5.85 7.85
C ALA A 48 5.50 -4.98 8.53
N VAL A 49 4.23 -5.19 8.20
CA VAL A 49 3.08 -4.57 8.87
C VAL A 49 2.03 -5.61 9.22
N ALA A 50 1.21 -5.29 10.23
CA ALA A 50 -0.06 -5.96 10.50
C ALA A 50 -1.21 -5.05 10.08
N LEU A 51 -2.26 -5.66 9.54
CA LEU A 51 -3.49 -5.00 9.11
C LEU A 51 -4.65 -5.52 9.94
N ASP A 52 -5.51 -4.63 10.41
CA ASP A 52 -6.72 -4.96 11.17
C ASP A 52 -7.94 -4.21 10.60
N GLN A 53 -8.99 -4.96 10.27
CA GLN A 53 -10.21 -4.44 9.66
C GLN A 53 -11.41 -5.28 10.12
N GLU A 54 -12.19 -4.75 11.06
CA GLU A 54 -13.28 -5.48 11.72
C GLU A 54 -14.45 -5.79 10.76
N THR A 55 -14.74 -4.87 9.84
CA THR A 55 -15.83 -5.01 8.87
C THR A 55 -15.32 -4.85 7.45
N ALA A 56 -15.94 -5.51 6.48
CA ALA A 56 -15.55 -5.38 5.08
C ALA A 56 -15.71 -3.92 4.61
N LEU A 57 -14.65 -3.36 4.02
CA LEU A 57 -14.59 -1.95 3.60
C LEU A 57 -14.78 -0.95 4.77
N GLY A 58 -14.58 -1.40 6.01
CA GLY A 58 -14.52 -0.56 7.20
C GLY A 58 -13.17 0.11 7.38
N ASP A 59 -12.96 0.69 8.55
CA ASP A 59 -11.68 1.32 8.90
C ASP A 59 -10.55 0.28 8.93
N LEU A 60 -9.47 0.58 8.19
CA LEU A 60 -8.27 -0.24 8.12
C LEU A 60 -7.19 0.36 9.02
N THR A 61 -6.86 -0.34 10.09
CA THR A 61 -5.74 -0.01 10.98
C THR A 61 -4.49 -0.72 10.51
N VAL A 62 -3.37 0.01 10.49
CA VAL A 62 -2.07 -0.44 10.05
C VAL A 62 -1.08 -0.27 11.18
N ARG A 63 -0.37 -1.34 11.53
CA ARG A 63 0.64 -1.34 12.58
C ARG A 63 1.98 -1.83 12.05
N TRP A 64 3.05 -1.12 12.36
CA TRP A 64 4.40 -1.55 12.06
C TRP A 64 4.76 -2.80 12.87
N THR A 65 5.25 -3.85 12.19
CA THR A 65 5.71 -5.10 12.83
C THR A 65 7.16 -5.44 12.50
N GLY A 66 7.83 -4.66 11.66
CA GLY A 66 9.18 -4.93 11.15
C GLY A 66 10.34 -4.79 12.14
N GLY A 67 10.09 -4.55 13.44
CA GLY A 67 11.15 -4.32 14.44
C GLY A 67 12.00 -3.07 14.15
N GLU A 68 12.98 -2.79 15.02
CA GLU A 68 14.02 -1.75 14.83
C GLU A 68 15.17 -2.23 13.92
N GLU A 69 15.18 -3.50 13.48
CA GLU A 69 16.22 -4.00 12.57
C GLU A 69 16.00 -3.43 11.17
N ASP A 70 17.01 -2.69 10.73
CA ASP A 70 17.02 -1.74 9.60
C ASP A 70 16.98 -2.40 8.20
N THR A 71 16.19 -3.47 8.05
CA THR A 71 15.90 -4.07 6.76
C THR A 71 14.60 -3.47 6.25
N ALA A 72 14.69 -2.42 5.43
CA ALA A 72 13.50 -1.89 4.77
C ALA A 72 12.89 -3.01 3.91
N PRO A 73 11.59 -3.35 4.11
CA PRO A 73 10.88 -4.27 3.22
C PRO A 73 10.93 -3.73 1.78
N ALA A 74 11.26 -4.62 0.84
CA ALA A 74 11.60 -4.26 -0.53
C ALA A 74 10.38 -4.41 -1.43
N VAL A 75 9.53 -3.37 -1.47
CA VAL A 75 8.33 -3.35 -2.32
C VAL A 75 8.67 -3.74 -3.76
N THR A 76 8.16 -4.89 -4.20
CA THR A 76 8.47 -5.45 -5.52
C THR A 76 7.48 -4.96 -6.59
N ASP A 77 7.96 -4.83 -7.83
CA ASP A 77 7.21 -4.22 -8.95
C ASP A 77 6.09 -5.12 -9.54
N GLU A 78 5.68 -6.21 -8.87
CA GLU A 78 4.75 -7.17 -9.49
C GLU A 78 3.36 -6.57 -9.77
N PHE A 79 2.99 -5.55 -9.00
CA PHE A 79 1.71 -4.83 -9.05
C PHE A 79 1.72 -3.60 -9.98
N ASP A 80 2.88 -3.21 -10.53
CA ASP A 80 2.98 -2.08 -11.47
C ASP A 80 2.58 -2.48 -12.91
N ARG A 81 2.13 -3.73 -13.14
CA ARG A 81 1.65 -4.16 -14.47
C ARG A 81 0.31 -3.48 -14.79
N PRO A 82 0.24 -2.69 -15.88
CA PRO A 82 -1.04 -2.19 -16.36
C PRO A 82 -1.97 -3.36 -16.71
N PRO A 83 -3.28 -3.28 -16.44
CA PRO A 83 -4.22 -4.29 -16.88
C PRO A 83 -4.12 -4.42 -18.40
N GLU A 84 -3.94 -5.66 -18.91
CA GLU A 84 -3.99 -5.93 -20.34
C GLU A 84 -5.36 -5.48 -20.86
N GLN A 85 -5.35 -4.47 -21.74
CA GLN A 85 -6.57 -3.99 -22.38
C GLN A 85 -7.13 -5.12 -23.25
N PRO A 86 -8.41 -5.51 -23.11
CA PRO A 86 -8.99 -6.50 -23.99
C PRO A 86 -8.88 -5.99 -25.43
N GLU A 87 -8.22 -6.75 -26.30
CA GLU A 87 -8.10 -6.43 -27.72
C GLU A 87 -9.50 -6.22 -28.31
N GLU A 88 -9.81 -4.98 -28.70
CA GLU A 88 -10.99 -4.67 -29.48
C GLU A 88 -10.90 -5.47 -30.80
N GLU A 89 -11.74 -6.50 -30.94
CA GLU A 89 -11.95 -7.25 -32.18
C GLU A 89 -12.30 -6.27 -33.31
N ARG A 90 -11.29 -5.80 -34.03
CA ARG A 90 -11.47 -5.15 -35.33
C ARG A 90 -11.86 -6.22 -36.33
N LYS A 91 -13.16 -6.50 -36.40
CA LYS A 91 -13.74 -7.31 -37.47
C LYS A 91 -13.92 -6.47 -38.74
N PRO A 92 -13.27 -6.80 -39.87
CA PRO A 92 -13.68 -6.33 -41.19
C PRO A 92 -14.92 -7.06 -41.70
#